data_AF-A0A4R9GIR7-F1
#
_entry.id   AF-A0A4R9GIR7-F1
#
_cell.length_a   1.000
_cell.length_b   1.000
_cell.length_c   1.000
_cell.angle_alpha   90.00
_cell.angle_beta   90.00
_cell.angle_gamma   90.00
#
_symmetry.space_group_name_H-M   'P 1'
#
loop_
_entity.id
_entity.type
_entity.pdbx_description
1 polymer ?
#
loop_
_entity_poly.entity_id
_entity_poly.type
_entity_poly.pdbx_seq_one_letter_code
_entity_poly.pdbx_strand_id
1 'polypeptide(L)'
;MKLNSESIRTFLTNNIYTRYLFRNWAFGADPRSVQELSPSEFLKQTVQIFCLFLGTYILFNLFVSLFNLPYLEEYSRQMREFYLQKKIAWSLYLMNSFPYSIFFLSGSLILFQVYAAGSSYLALWVLGEKERSFARILGIAFSSGLYVLLTFFPVLILFNISPASIRTDVFQMVTFLSLNGILFFSGVILQCFFYVRMCRVVFDQNYGRAILTWLFPFFLFLLVIITNL
;
A
#
# COMPACT_ATOMS: atom_id res chain seq x y z
N MET A 1 -18.74 3.30 33.82
CA MET A 1 -18.00 2.06 33.48
C MET A 1 -16.51 2.38 33.56
N LYS A 2 -15.81 1.98 34.63
CA LYS A 2 -14.36 2.26 34.78
C LYS A 2 -13.59 1.20 33.98
N LEU A 3 -13.01 1.59 32.84
CA LEU A 3 -12.11 0.73 32.08
C LEU A 3 -10.83 0.53 32.90
N ASN A 4 -10.53 -0.71 33.29
CA ASN A 4 -9.29 -1.08 33.95
C ASN A 4 -8.13 -1.07 32.93
N SER A 5 -6.95 -0.61 33.32
CA SER A 5 -5.77 -0.57 32.44
C SER A 5 -5.43 -1.95 31.84
N GLU A 6 -5.70 -3.00 32.60
CA GLU A 6 -5.45 -4.39 32.21
C GLU A 6 -6.44 -4.90 31.14
N SER A 7 -7.70 -4.46 31.20
CA SER A 7 -8.69 -4.79 30.17
C SER A 7 -8.43 -4.05 28.87
N ILE A 8 -7.98 -2.79 28.95
CA ILE A 8 -7.53 -2.02 27.78
C ILE A 8 -6.31 -2.69 27.13
N ARG A 9 -5.31 -3.10 27.92
CA ARG A 9 -4.11 -3.80 27.41
C ARG A 9 -4.48 -5.08 26.70
N THR A 10 -5.35 -5.90 27.29
CA THR A 10 -5.81 -7.18 26.70
C THR A 10 -6.61 -6.95 25.41
N PHE A 11 -7.43 -5.91 25.35
CA PHE A 11 -8.16 -5.54 24.15
C PHE A 11 -7.23 -5.06 23.01
N LEU A 12 -6.21 -4.25 23.34
CA LEU A 12 -5.23 -3.77 22.36
C LEU A 12 -4.31 -4.88 21.84
N THR A 13 -3.94 -5.84 22.68
CA THR A 13 -3.06 -6.95 22.26
C THR A 13 -3.83 -8.08 21.59
N ASN A 14 -5.11 -8.28 21.92
CA ASN A 14 -5.88 -9.44 21.48
C ASN A 14 -7.02 -9.13 20.51
N ASN A 15 -6.94 -8.03 19.77
CA ASN A 15 -7.90 -7.72 18.71
C ASN A 15 -7.51 -8.28 17.35
N ILE A 16 -8.47 -8.26 16.43
CA ILE A 16 -8.35 -8.80 15.07
C ILE A 16 -7.23 -8.15 14.25
N TYR A 17 -7.03 -6.83 14.38
CA TYR A 17 -6.00 -6.10 13.64
C TYR A 17 -4.60 -6.48 14.13
N THR A 18 -4.40 -6.52 15.43
CA THR A 18 -3.13 -6.92 16.04
C THR A 18 -2.77 -8.35 15.64
N ARG A 19 -3.72 -9.30 15.73
CA ARG A 19 -3.50 -10.69 15.31
C ARG A 19 -3.13 -10.80 13.82
N TYR A 20 -3.83 -10.10 12.94
CA TYR A 20 -3.56 -10.14 11.51
C TYR A 20 -2.26 -9.44 11.12
N LEU A 21 -1.92 -8.34 11.79
CA LEU A 21 -0.64 -7.65 11.59
C LEU A 21 0.53 -8.54 11.99
N PHE A 22 0.47 -9.17 13.16
CA PHE A 22 1.50 -10.11 13.61
C PHE A 22 1.60 -11.34 12.71
N ARG A 23 0.46 -11.86 12.22
CA ARG A 23 0.45 -12.94 11.24
C ARG A 23 1.15 -12.55 9.95
N ASN A 24 0.87 -11.36 9.42
CA ASN A 24 1.56 -10.86 8.24
C ASN A 24 3.06 -10.64 8.47
N TRP A 25 3.41 -10.09 9.64
CA TRP A 25 4.80 -9.94 10.06
C TRP A 25 5.52 -11.28 10.11
N ALA A 26 4.88 -12.33 10.63
CA ALA A 26 5.44 -13.66 10.71
C ALA A 26 5.83 -14.21 9.32
N PHE A 27 5.02 -14.00 8.27
CA PHE A 27 5.37 -14.41 6.90
C PHE A 27 6.67 -13.77 6.41
N GLY A 28 6.92 -12.51 6.75
CA GLY A 28 8.15 -11.82 6.40
C GLY A 28 9.33 -12.16 7.33
N ALA A 29 9.07 -12.36 8.62
CA ALA A 29 10.07 -12.62 9.64
C ALA A 29 10.58 -14.07 9.60
N ASP A 30 9.73 -15.03 9.26
CA ASP A 30 10.09 -16.42 8.99
C ASP A 30 9.37 -16.94 7.74
N PRO A 31 9.91 -16.68 6.53
CA PRO A 31 9.27 -17.09 5.29
C PRO A 31 9.11 -18.60 5.10
N ARG A 32 9.72 -19.44 5.96
CA ARG A 32 9.52 -20.90 5.89
C ARG A 32 8.07 -21.27 6.21
N SER A 33 7.40 -20.52 7.06
CA SER A 33 5.98 -20.72 7.36
C SER A 33 5.08 -20.52 6.13
N VAL A 34 5.55 -19.81 5.09
CA VAL A 34 4.83 -19.65 3.82
C VAL A 34 4.86 -20.94 3.00
N GLN A 35 5.94 -21.73 3.12
CA GLN A 35 6.06 -23.01 2.42
C GLN A 35 5.18 -24.11 3.03
N GLU A 36 4.90 -24.02 4.34
CA GLU A 36 3.98 -24.92 5.05
C GLU A 36 2.52 -24.74 4.60
N LEU A 37 2.18 -23.56 4.08
CA LEU A 37 0.85 -23.26 3.56
C LEU A 37 0.73 -23.64 2.09
N SER A 38 -0.47 -24.09 1.70
CA SER A 38 -0.79 -24.22 0.28
C SER A 38 -0.79 -22.83 -0.38
N PRO A 39 -0.42 -22.71 -1.67
CA PRO A 39 -0.37 -21.41 -2.35
C PRO A 39 -1.68 -20.61 -2.29
N SER A 40 -2.83 -21.29 -2.38
CA SER A 40 -4.15 -20.67 -2.31
C SER A 40 -4.48 -20.17 -0.91
N GLU A 41 -4.10 -20.92 0.13
CA GLU A 41 -4.35 -20.55 1.52
C GLU A 41 -3.49 -19.35 1.93
N PHE A 42 -2.21 -19.34 1.54
CA PHE A 42 -1.35 -18.18 1.75
C PHE A 42 -1.88 -16.92 1.04
N LEU A 43 -2.29 -17.04 -0.22
CA LEU A 43 -2.90 -15.93 -0.96
C LEU A 43 -4.18 -15.44 -0.28
N LYS A 44 -5.08 -16.35 0.10
CA LYS A 44 -6.33 -16.00 0.77
C LYS A 44 -6.08 -15.23 2.07
N GLN A 45 -5.15 -15.69 2.90
CA GLN A 45 -4.81 -15.04 4.16
C GLN A 45 -4.23 -13.64 3.93
N THR A 46 -3.27 -13.49 3.00
CA THR A 46 -2.62 -12.21 2.73
C THR A 46 -3.58 -11.19 2.11
N VAL A 47 -4.44 -11.61 1.19
CA VAL A 47 -5.52 -10.77 0.63
C VAL A 47 -6.52 -10.37 1.71
N GLN A 48 -6.95 -11.31 2.56
CA GLN A 48 -7.88 -11.00 3.66
C GLN A 48 -7.30 -9.95 4.60
N ILE A 49 -6.02 -10.10 4.98
CA ILE A 49 -5.31 -9.13 5.83
C ILE A 49 -5.26 -7.78 5.12
N PHE A 50 -4.78 -7.73 3.87
CA PHE A 50 -4.65 -6.50 3.12
C PHE A 50 -6.00 -5.77 2.96
N CYS A 51 -7.05 -6.49 2.59
CA CYS A 51 -8.40 -5.94 2.43
C CYS A 51 -9.00 -5.47 3.76
N LEU A 52 -8.70 -6.12 4.89
CA LEU A 52 -9.11 -5.63 6.21
C LEU A 52 -8.52 -4.24 6.46
N PHE A 53 -7.19 -4.08 6.32
CA PHE A 53 -6.54 -2.79 6.53
C PHE A 53 -6.93 -1.74 5.49
N LEU A 54 -7.16 -2.15 4.24
CA LEU A 54 -7.59 -1.23 3.17
C LEU A 54 -9.01 -0.74 3.41
N GLY A 55 -9.93 -1.64 3.77
CA GLY A 55 -11.30 -1.28 4.13
C GLY A 55 -11.33 -0.31 5.32
N THR A 56 -10.52 -0.59 6.35
CA THR A 56 -10.38 0.33 7.49
C THR A 56 -9.79 1.67 7.08
N TYR A 57 -8.80 1.69 6.19
CA TYR A 57 -8.25 2.93 5.65
C TYR A 57 -9.31 3.74 4.89
N ILE A 58 -10.11 3.11 4.03
CA ILE A 58 -11.19 3.77 3.29
C ILE A 58 -12.20 4.39 4.26
N LEU A 59 -12.69 3.62 5.22
CA LEU A 59 -13.66 4.10 6.20
C LEU A 59 -13.08 5.24 7.04
N PHE A 60 -11.86 5.07 7.55
CA PHE A 60 -11.19 6.09 8.34
C PHE A 60 -10.97 7.37 7.53
N ASN A 61 -10.54 7.27 6.27
CA ASN A 61 -10.37 8.41 5.37
C ASN A 61 -11.69 9.13 5.09
N LEU A 62 -12.77 8.38 4.84
CA LEU A 62 -14.11 8.96 4.67
C LEU A 62 -14.56 9.72 5.93
N PHE A 63 -14.47 9.09 7.11
CA PHE A 63 -14.87 9.71 8.37
C PHE A 63 -14.06 10.96 8.69
N VAL A 64 -12.75 10.88 8.51
CA VAL A 64 -11.84 11.99 8.79
C VAL A 64 -12.05 13.13 7.78
N SER A 65 -12.34 12.81 6.53
CA SER A 65 -12.66 13.80 5.49
C SER A 65 -13.94 14.60 5.79
N LEU A 66 -14.89 14.06 6.58
CA LEU A 66 -16.11 14.79 6.96
C LEU A 66 -15.79 16.06 7.77
N PHE A 67 -14.69 16.09 8.52
CA PHE A 67 -14.28 17.29 9.26
C PHE A 67 -13.83 18.44 8.36
N ASN A 68 -13.48 18.14 7.10
CA ASN A 68 -13.00 19.08 6.11
C ASN A 68 -13.91 19.14 4.86
N LEU A 69 -15.16 18.67 4.97
CA LEU A 69 -16.07 18.49 3.84
C LEU A 69 -16.31 19.76 3.01
N PRO A 70 -16.55 20.96 3.60
CA PRO A 70 -16.79 22.17 2.81
C PRO A 70 -15.63 22.52 1.87
N TYR A 71 -14.39 22.37 2.37
CA TYR A 71 -13.18 22.58 1.58
C TYR A 71 -13.05 21.55 0.46
N LEU A 72 -13.32 20.27 0.77
CA LEU A 72 -13.23 19.18 -0.20
C LEU A 72 -14.28 19.32 -1.32
N GLU A 73 -15.49 19.76 -1.00
CA GLU A 73 -16.55 20.01 -1.98
C GLU A 73 -16.19 21.18 -2.91
N GLU A 74 -15.69 22.28 -2.35
CA GLU A 74 -15.27 23.43 -3.15
C GLU A 74 -14.12 23.07 -4.09
N TYR A 75 -13.10 22.37 -3.59
CA TYR A 75 -11.98 21.91 -4.40
C TYR A 75 -12.43 20.91 -5.48
N SER A 76 -13.33 19.98 -5.15
CA SER A 76 -13.86 19.01 -6.12
C SER A 76 -14.67 19.69 -7.22
N ARG A 77 -15.41 20.76 -6.90
CA ARG A 77 -16.12 21.57 -7.90
C ARG A 77 -15.15 22.22 -8.88
N GLN A 78 -14.06 22.82 -8.39
CA GLN A 78 -13.03 23.41 -9.24
C GLN A 78 -12.38 22.36 -10.17
N MET A 79 -12.04 21.18 -9.62
CA MET A 79 -11.48 20.09 -10.42
C MET A 79 -12.46 19.58 -11.48
N ARG A 80 -13.77 19.53 -11.17
CA ARG A 80 -14.81 19.19 -12.14
C ARG A 80 -14.87 20.20 -13.29
N GLU A 81 -14.77 21.50 -12.99
CA GLU A 81 -14.77 22.54 -14.03
C GLU A 81 -13.57 22.40 -14.96
N PHE A 82 -12.37 22.16 -14.43
CA PHE A 82 -11.18 21.90 -15.25
C PHE A 82 -11.33 20.65 -16.12
N TYR A 83 -11.97 19.60 -15.60
CA TYR A 83 -12.24 18.39 -16.37
C TYR A 83 -13.24 18.65 -17.50
N LEU A 84 -14.35 19.35 -17.23
CA LEU A 84 -15.35 19.71 -18.25
C LEU A 84 -14.77 20.60 -19.34
N GLN A 85 -13.83 21.48 -18.97
CA GLN A 85 -13.06 22.30 -19.91
C GLN A 85 -11.96 21.52 -20.65
N LYS A 86 -11.84 20.20 -20.44
CA LYS A 86 -10.79 19.32 -21.00
C LYS A 86 -9.36 19.77 -20.68
N LYS A 87 -9.17 20.53 -19.60
CA LYS A 87 -7.83 20.97 -19.14
C LYS A 87 -7.09 19.88 -18.39
N ILE A 88 -7.82 18.92 -17.82
CA ILE A 88 -7.25 17.79 -17.09
C ILE A 88 -7.83 16.47 -17.60
N ALA A 89 -7.03 15.41 -17.51
CA ALA A 89 -7.47 14.05 -17.82
C ALA A 89 -8.42 13.52 -16.74
N TRP A 90 -9.23 12.52 -17.10
CA TRP A 90 -10.16 11.86 -16.19
C TRP A 90 -9.48 11.25 -14.95
N SER A 91 -8.29 10.65 -15.12
CA SER A 91 -7.51 10.10 -14.01
C SER A 91 -7.11 11.19 -13.00
N LEU A 92 -6.68 12.36 -13.50
CA LEU A 92 -6.31 13.49 -12.66
C LEU A 92 -7.53 14.06 -11.94
N TYR A 93 -8.69 14.08 -12.59
CA TYR A 93 -9.96 14.45 -11.94
C TYR A 93 -10.29 13.49 -10.79
N LEU A 94 -10.24 12.17 -11.01
CA LEU A 94 -10.54 11.19 -9.97
C LEU A 94 -9.55 11.26 -8.80
N MET A 95 -8.25 11.42 -9.07
CA MET A 95 -7.23 11.51 -8.01
C MET A 95 -7.44 12.70 -7.07
N ASN A 96 -8.10 13.76 -7.54
CA ASN A 96 -8.18 15.03 -6.82
C ASN A 96 -9.60 15.41 -6.39
N SER A 97 -10.62 14.60 -6.71
CA SER A 97 -12.01 14.90 -6.35
C SER A 97 -12.52 13.95 -5.28
N PHE A 98 -13.08 14.50 -4.20
CA PHE A 98 -13.72 13.71 -3.15
C PHE A 98 -15.11 13.24 -3.58
N PRO A 99 -15.55 12.01 -3.24
CA PRO A 99 -14.81 10.94 -2.56
C PRO A 99 -14.04 10.02 -3.52
N TYR A 100 -14.05 10.32 -4.82
CA TYR A 100 -13.46 9.47 -5.86
C TYR A 100 -11.97 9.21 -5.64
N SER A 101 -11.22 10.17 -5.10
CA SER A 101 -9.79 10.04 -4.81
C SER A 101 -9.48 8.87 -3.87
N ILE A 102 -10.33 8.63 -2.87
CA ILE A 102 -10.16 7.56 -1.89
C ILE A 102 -10.34 6.19 -2.57
N PHE A 103 -11.41 6.05 -3.35
CA PHE A 103 -11.70 4.80 -4.07
C PHE A 103 -10.71 4.55 -5.21
N PHE A 104 -10.30 5.61 -5.91
CA PHE A 104 -9.30 5.55 -6.96
C PHE A 104 -7.96 5.08 -6.38
N LEU A 105 -7.46 5.70 -5.31
CA LEU A 105 -6.24 5.27 -4.64
C LEU A 105 -6.33 3.81 -4.17
N SER A 106 -7.45 3.42 -3.56
CA SER A 106 -7.66 2.05 -3.08
C SER A 106 -7.66 1.03 -4.21
N GLY A 107 -8.35 1.33 -5.31
CA GLY A 107 -8.34 0.52 -6.52
C GLY A 107 -6.95 0.44 -7.14
N SER A 108 -6.24 1.55 -7.23
CA SER A 108 -4.85 1.61 -7.71
C SER A 108 -3.91 0.77 -6.86
N LEU A 109 -4.07 0.73 -5.54
CA LEU A 109 -3.25 -0.12 -4.67
C LEU A 109 -3.46 -1.61 -4.96
N ILE A 110 -4.71 -2.05 -5.13
CA ILE A 110 -5.02 -3.44 -5.48
C ILE A 110 -4.46 -3.78 -6.86
N LEU A 111 -4.71 -2.93 -7.86
CA LEU A 111 -4.20 -3.10 -9.22
C LEU A 111 -2.68 -3.16 -9.24
N PHE A 112 -2.02 -2.33 -8.43
CA PHE A 112 -0.57 -2.35 -8.31
C PHE A 112 -0.04 -3.67 -7.74
N GLN A 113 -0.72 -4.29 -6.76
CA GLN A 113 -0.32 -5.62 -6.26
C GLN A 113 -0.40 -6.69 -7.35
N VAL A 114 -1.50 -6.68 -8.14
CA VAL A 114 -1.70 -7.62 -9.24
C VAL A 114 -0.66 -7.39 -10.35
N TYR A 115 -0.42 -6.14 -10.71
CA TYR A 115 0.61 -5.76 -11.68
C TYR A 115 2.00 -6.21 -11.22
N ALA A 116 2.40 -5.84 -10.01
CA ALA A 116 3.69 -6.20 -9.45
C ALA A 116 3.86 -7.72 -9.39
N ALA A 117 2.86 -8.46 -8.94
CA ALA A 117 2.90 -9.92 -8.92
C ALA A 117 2.98 -10.54 -10.33
N GLY A 118 2.23 -10.01 -11.30
CA GLY A 118 2.25 -10.46 -12.69
C GLY A 118 3.62 -10.26 -13.33
N SER A 119 4.16 -9.06 -13.20
CA SER A 119 5.51 -8.73 -13.67
C SER A 119 6.58 -9.58 -12.97
N SER A 120 6.53 -9.70 -11.64
CA SER A 120 7.47 -10.53 -10.89
C SER A 120 7.38 -12.01 -11.25
N TYR A 121 6.18 -12.53 -11.54
CA TYR A 121 6.00 -13.88 -12.03
C TYR A 121 6.67 -14.11 -13.38
N LEU A 122 6.58 -13.13 -14.29
CA LEU A 122 7.34 -13.15 -15.54
C LEU A 122 8.84 -13.13 -15.27
N ALA A 123 9.32 -12.36 -14.29
CA ALA A 123 10.72 -12.37 -13.88
C ALA A 123 11.16 -13.77 -13.40
N LEU A 124 10.37 -14.45 -12.57
CA LEU A 124 10.67 -15.83 -12.15
C LEU A 124 10.77 -16.78 -13.36
N TRP A 125 9.96 -16.54 -14.40
CA TRP A 125 10.01 -17.30 -15.64
C TRP A 125 11.29 -17.03 -16.44
N VAL A 126 11.66 -15.76 -16.61
CA VAL A 126 12.87 -15.32 -17.32
C VAL A 126 14.15 -15.77 -16.61
N LEU A 127 14.15 -15.75 -15.27
CA LEU A 127 15.29 -16.19 -14.45
C LEU A 127 15.41 -17.72 -14.35
N GLY A 128 14.46 -18.47 -14.90
CA GLY A 128 14.51 -19.94 -14.99
C GLY A 128 14.24 -20.66 -13.68
N GLU A 129 13.45 -20.07 -12.78
CA GLU A 129 13.13 -20.70 -11.49
C GLU A 129 12.23 -21.93 -11.67
N LYS A 130 12.55 -23.03 -10.97
CA LYS A 130 11.83 -24.30 -11.15
C LYS A 130 10.47 -24.30 -10.45
N GLU A 131 10.44 -23.88 -9.18
CA GLU A 131 9.22 -23.82 -8.39
C GLU A 131 8.52 -22.47 -8.60
N ARG A 132 7.70 -22.35 -9.66
CA ARG A 132 6.96 -21.12 -9.95
C ARG A 132 5.53 -21.23 -9.45
N SER A 133 5.05 -20.21 -8.73
CA SER A 133 3.65 -20.14 -8.30
C SER A 133 3.15 -18.70 -8.30
N PHE A 134 2.19 -18.42 -9.18
CA PHE A 134 1.55 -17.10 -9.25
C PHE A 134 0.83 -16.74 -7.94
N ALA A 135 0.17 -17.72 -7.30
CA ALA A 135 -0.50 -17.49 -6.03
C ALA A 135 0.48 -17.11 -4.91
N ARG A 136 1.67 -17.73 -4.86
CA ARG A 136 2.71 -17.37 -3.87
C ARG A 136 3.26 -15.97 -4.13
N ILE A 137 3.61 -15.62 -5.37
CA ILE A 137 4.15 -14.28 -5.66
C ILE A 137 3.11 -13.18 -5.45
N LEU A 138 1.83 -13.45 -5.76
CA LEU A 138 0.73 -12.54 -5.47
C LEU A 138 0.51 -12.39 -3.96
N GLY A 139 0.57 -13.48 -3.20
CA GLY A 139 0.51 -13.41 -1.74
C GLY A 139 1.68 -12.63 -1.13
N ILE A 140 2.90 -12.78 -1.68
CA ILE A 140 4.07 -11.98 -1.28
C ILE A 140 3.85 -10.49 -1.59
N ALA A 141 3.27 -10.17 -2.75
CA ALA A 141 2.92 -8.79 -3.11
C ALA A 141 1.94 -8.19 -2.10
N PHE A 142 0.80 -8.85 -1.83
CA PHE A 142 -0.16 -8.38 -0.82
C PHE A 142 0.43 -8.30 0.59
N SER A 143 1.20 -9.30 1.01
CA SER A 143 1.80 -9.34 2.35
C SER A 143 2.79 -8.20 2.59
N SER A 144 3.72 -8.00 1.65
CA SER A 144 4.70 -6.91 1.74
C SER A 144 4.06 -5.55 1.45
N GLY A 145 3.09 -5.48 0.54
CA GLY A 145 2.35 -4.27 0.19
C GLY A 145 1.57 -3.69 1.37
N LEU A 146 1.21 -4.52 2.36
CA LEU A 146 0.61 -4.06 3.60
C LEU A 146 1.44 -2.97 4.28
N TYR A 147 2.77 -3.05 4.26
CA TYR A 147 3.63 -2.06 4.92
C TYR A 147 3.52 -0.68 4.29
N VAL A 148 3.37 -0.60 2.96
CA VAL A 148 3.10 0.67 2.27
C VAL A 148 1.72 1.19 2.65
N LEU A 149 0.70 0.34 2.64
CA LEU A 149 -0.66 0.72 3.05
C LEU A 149 -0.70 1.29 4.49
N LEU A 150 0.04 0.67 5.42
CA LEU A 150 0.10 1.13 6.81
C LEU A 150 0.70 2.53 6.94
N THR A 151 1.57 2.98 6.03
CA THR A 151 2.11 4.35 6.06
C THR A 151 1.08 5.42 5.74
N PHE A 152 -0.01 5.07 5.03
CA PHE A 152 -1.04 6.05 4.71
C PHE A 152 -1.89 6.46 5.92
N PHE A 153 -1.96 5.63 6.97
CA PHE A 153 -2.66 5.99 8.21
C PHE A 153 -2.03 7.19 8.93
N PRO A 154 -0.73 7.18 9.30
CA PRO A 154 -0.11 8.33 9.93
C PRO A 154 -0.07 9.54 8.99
N VAL A 155 0.12 9.37 7.68
CA VAL A 155 0.03 10.47 6.70
C VAL A 155 -1.35 11.13 6.72
N LEU A 156 -2.42 10.34 6.77
CA LEU A 156 -3.79 10.85 6.86
C LEU A 156 -4.05 11.59 8.17
N ILE A 157 -3.54 11.06 9.30
CA ILE A 157 -3.64 11.73 10.60
C ILE A 157 -2.91 13.07 10.56
N LEU A 158 -1.67 13.08 10.09
CA LEU A 158 -0.85 14.30 9.92
C LEU A 158 -1.57 15.34 9.07
N PHE A 159 -2.19 14.93 7.96
CA PHE A 159 -2.93 15.83 7.07
C PHE A 159 -4.12 16.51 7.76
N ASN A 160 -4.79 15.83 8.70
CA ASN A 160 -5.98 16.36 9.34
C ASN A 160 -5.72 17.20 10.58
N ILE A 161 -4.59 17.00 11.25
CA ILE A 161 -4.14 17.87 12.34
C ILE A 161 -3.33 19.07 11.86
N SER A 162 -2.97 19.10 10.58
CA SER A 162 -2.13 20.13 9.99
C SER A 162 -2.86 21.49 9.92
N PRO A 163 -2.28 22.57 10.45
CA PRO A 163 -2.88 23.90 10.35
C PRO A 163 -2.97 24.38 8.91
N ALA A 164 -3.95 25.24 8.62
CA ALA A 164 -4.15 25.82 7.30
C ALA A 164 -2.93 26.62 6.79
N SER A 165 -2.07 27.12 7.70
CA SER A 165 -0.83 27.83 7.36
C SER A 165 0.15 27.01 6.53
N ILE A 166 0.12 25.66 6.65
CA ILE A 166 0.95 24.75 5.85
C ILE A 166 0.65 24.90 4.35
N ARG A 167 -0.54 25.39 3.98
CA ARG A 167 -0.93 25.58 2.57
C ARG A 167 -0.45 26.90 1.98
N THR A 168 -0.14 27.88 2.83
CA THR A 168 0.23 29.24 2.42
C THR A 168 1.74 29.50 2.54
N ASP A 169 2.40 28.84 3.49
CA ASP A 169 3.84 28.96 3.73
C ASP A 169 4.59 27.80 3.04
N VAL A 170 5.44 28.16 2.07
CA VAL A 170 6.24 27.21 1.29
C VAL A 170 7.15 26.36 2.19
N PHE A 171 7.75 26.94 3.22
CA PHE A 171 8.67 26.21 4.10
C PHE A 171 7.91 25.15 4.92
N GLN A 172 6.73 25.52 5.43
CA GLN A 172 5.87 24.58 6.16
C GLN A 172 5.34 23.48 5.23
N MET A 173 4.95 23.82 4.00
CA MET A 173 4.52 22.87 2.98
C MET A 173 5.61 21.85 2.66
N VAL A 174 6.84 22.30 2.39
CA VAL A 174 7.99 21.42 2.07
C VAL A 174 8.31 20.51 3.26
N THR A 175 8.28 21.04 4.48
CA THR A 175 8.52 20.26 5.70
C THR A 175 7.46 19.17 5.88
N PHE A 176 6.18 19.52 5.69
CA PHE A 176 5.07 18.59 5.76
C PHE A 176 5.15 17.47 4.71
N LEU A 177 5.45 17.84 3.45
CA LEU A 177 5.64 16.88 2.36
C LEU A 177 6.85 15.97 2.61
N SER A 178 7.93 16.50 3.16
CA SER A 178 9.13 15.72 3.50
C SER A 178 8.83 14.69 4.59
N LEU A 179 8.08 15.07 5.63
CA LEU A 179 7.67 14.15 6.69
C LEU A 179 6.79 13.01 6.15
N ASN A 180 5.82 13.33 5.29
CA ASN A 180 5.01 12.32 4.61
C ASN A 180 5.85 11.42 3.70
N GLY A 181 6.83 12.00 3.02
CA GLY A 181 7.80 11.28 2.21
C GLY A 181 8.59 10.26 3.04
N ILE A 182 9.15 10.66 4.19
CA ILE A 182 9.89 9.76 5.09
C ILE A 182 9.02 8.58 5.53
N LEU A 183 7.76 8.85 5.93
CA LEU A 183 6.82 7.79 6.31
C LEU A 183 6.58 6.83 5.15
N PHE A 184 6.26 7.34 3.97
CA PHE A 184 6.04 6.51 2.78
C PHE A 184 7.27 5.68 2.41
N PHE A 185 8.46 6.29 2.36
CA PHE A 185 9.71 5.60 2.07
C PHE A 185 10.04 4.52 3.09
N SER A 186 9.73 4.71 4.37
CA SER A 186 9.91 3.66 5.39
C SER A 186 9.07 2.42 5.08
N GLY A 187 7.83 2.60 4.61
CA GLY A 187 6.96 1.52 4.16
C GLY A 187 7.50 0.82 2.92
N VAL A 188 8.03 1.57 1.95
CA VAL A 188 8.67 1.01 0.74
C VAL A 188 9.92 0.18 1.10
N ILE A 189 10.75 0.66 2.03
CA ILE A 189 11.93 -0.08 2.51
C ILE A 189 11.51 -1.40 3.18
N LEU A 190 10.52 -1.37 4.07
CA LEU A 190 9.99 -2.58 4.72
C LEU A 190 9.36 -3.54 3.70
N GLN A 191 8.61 -3.01 2.73
CA GLN A 191 8.02 -3.76 1.64
C GLN A 191 9.12 -4.48 0.84
N CYS A 192 10.16 -3.76 0.43
CA CYS A 192 11.30 -4.33 -0.30
C CYS A 192 12.01 -5.41 0.51
N PHE A 193 12.35 -5.12 1.76
CA PHE A 193 13.05 -6.06 2.64
C PHE A 193 12.29 -7.38 2.77
N PHE A 194 10.99 -7.33 3.09
CA PHE A 194 10.18 -8.53 3.24
C PHE A 194 9.88 -9.22 1.91
N TYR A 195 9.65 -8.47 0.83
CA TYR A 195 9.42 -9.05 -0.49
C TYR A 195 10.62 -9.88 -0.95
N VAL A 196 11.83 -9.28 -0.91
CA VAL A 196 13.07 -9.95 -1.31
C VAL A 196 13.34 -11.16 -0.41
N ARG A 197 13.17 -10.99 0.90
CA ARG A 197 13.39 -12.08 1.87
C ARG A 197 12.43 -13.25 1.63
N MET A 198 11.16 -13.00 1.37
CA MET A 198 10.19 -14.04 1.05
C MET A 198 10.50 -14.72 -0.28
N CYS A 199 10.79 -13.97 -1.35
CA CYS A 199 11.14 -14.55 -2.65
C CYS A 199 12.36 -15.49 -2.55
N ARG A 200 13.37 -15.08 -1.80
CA ARG A 200 14.59 -15.87 -1.58
C ARG A 200 14.30 -17.26 -1.01
N VAL A 201 13.44 -17.33 0.00
CA VAL A 201 13.14 -18.60 0.68
C VAL A 201 12.10 -19.40 -0.09
N VAL A 202 10.99 -18.75 -0.49
CA VAL A 202 9.83 -19.42 -1.10
C VAL A 202 10.15 -19.99 -2.48
N PHE A 203 11.05 -19.36 -3.23
CA PHE A 203 11.43 -19.75 -4.59
C PHE A 203 12.90 -20.15 -4.71
N ASP A 204 13.59 -20.37 -3.58
CA ASP A 204 15.02 -20.75 -3.52
C ASP A 204 15.96 -19.85 -4.34
N GLN A 205 15.61 -18.57 -4.46
CA GLN A 205 16.43 -17.59 -5.19
C GLN A 205 17.64 -17.17 -4.37
N ASN A 206 18.76 -16.82 -5.01
CA ASN A 206 19.79 -16.03 -4.35
C ASN A 206 19.33 -14.56 -4.19
N TYR A 207 20.05 -13.77 -3.39
CA TYR A 207 19.70 -12.36 -3.15
C TYR A 207 19.61 -11.54 -4.44
N GLY A 208 20.57 -11.70 -5.37
CA GLY A 208 20.59 -10.95 -6.61
C GLY A 208 19.34 -11.19 -7.46
N ARG A 209 18.95 -12.46 -7.63
CA ARG A 209 17.72 -12.83 -8.35
C ARG A 209 16.47 -12.35 -7.64
N ALA A 210 16.39 -12.46 -6.31
CA ALA A 210 15.25 -11.96 -5.55
C ALA A 210 15.08 -10.43 -5.68
N ILE A 211 16.19 -9.67 -5.68
CA ILE A 211 16.19 -8.22 -5.93
C ILE A 211 15.74 -7.93 -7.36
N LEU A 212 16.23 -8.67 -8.36
CA LEU A 212 15.80 -8.52 -9.75
C LEU A 212 14.31 -8.82 -9.90
N THR A 213 13.79 -9.87 -9.26
CA THR A 213 12.35 -10.19 -9.21
C THR A 213 11.55 -9.01 -8.66
N TRP A 214 11.99 -8.39 -7.56
CA TRP A 214 11.33 -7.21 -6.97
C TRP A 214 11.44 -5.95 -7.84
N LEU A 215 12.58 -5.73 -8.51
CA LEU A 215 12.79 -4.57 -9.39
C LEU A 215 12.09 -4.69 -10.74
N PHE A 216 11.77 -5.91 -11.19
CA PHE A 216 11.24 -6.17 -12.53
C PHE A 216 9.97 -5.38 -12.89
N PRO A 217 8.96 -5.23 -12.01
CA PRO A 217 7.81 -4.37 -12.28
C PRO A 217 8.22 -2.93 -12.58
N PHE A 218 9.21 -2.38 -11.87
CA PHE A 218 9.69 -1.02 -12.11
C PHE A 218 10.42 -0.90 -13.44
N PHE A 219 11.23 -1.90 -13.81
CA PHE A 219 11.89 -1.92 -15.12
C PHE A 219 10.87 -1.97 -16.27
N LEU A 220 9.84 -2.82 -16.16
CA LEU A 220 8.77 -2.86 -17.15
C LEU A 220 8.02 -1.54 -17.23
N PHE A 221 7.72 -0.92 -16.09
CA PHE A 221 7.06 0.38 -16.05
C PHE A 221 7.91 1.48 -16.72
N LEU A 222 9.21 1.54 -16.41
CA LEU A 222 10.14 2.48 -17.05
C LEU A 222 10.25 2.25 -18.55
N LEU A 223 10.30 0.98 -18.99
CA LEU A 223 10.36 0.63 -20.41
C LEU A 223 9.09 1.07 -21.15
N VAL A 224 7.92 0.89 -20.55
CA VAL A 224 6.65 1.38 -21.14
C VAL A 224 6.66 2.90 -21.23
N ILE A 225 7.11 3.61 -20.20
CA ILE A 225 7.20 5.08 -20.23
C ILE A 225 8.14 5.54 -21.34
N ILE A 226 9.35 5.00 -21.41
CA ILE A 226 10.36 5.42 -22.39
C ILE A 226 9.90 5.12 -23.83
N THR A 227 9.20 4.02 -24.06
CA THR A 227 8.75 3.64 -25.41
C THR A 227 7.48 4.34 -25.87
N ASN A 228 6.71 4.97 -24.97
CA ASN A 228 5.48 5.70 -25.27
C ASN A 228 5.59 7.22 -25.03
N LEU A 229 6.79 7.71 -24.70
CA LEU A 229 7.18 9.13 -24.74
C LEU A 229 7.85 9.43 -26.08
#